data_AF-A0A2V9CWI9-F1
#
_entry.id   AF-A0A2V9CWI9-F1
#
_cell.length_a   1.000
_cell.length_b   1.000
_cell.length_c   1.000
_cell.angle_alpha   90.00
_cell.angle_beta   90.00
_cell.angle_gamma   90.00
#
_symmetry.space_group_name_H-M   'P 1'
#
loop_
_entity.id
_entity.type
_entity.pdbx_description
1 polymer ?
#
loop_
_entity_poly.entity_id
_entity_poly.type
_entity_poly.pdbx_seq_one_letter_code
_entity_poly.pdbx_strand_id
1 'polypeptide(L)'
;MGFRVLLWLVDLHDNLLSGKTGHLANGVGGACVALMCLSGILIWWPGVDKWRRSLIIDWKANPRSFNWSLHSALGFWSLAFIFMWGISGIYLSWPSPFNDLVDYFDTPQSRDLRFGDQVLAWLARLHFGRFPSLPLKLVWTFFGLVPVALLVTGVVMWWNRVLGPWYRRTIAEKHQLHIQTTPQSR
;
A
#
# COMPACT_ATOMS: atom_id res chain seq x y z
N MET A 1 12.35 -5.42 27.26
CA MET A 1 12.25 -6.06 25.93
C MET A 1 11.47 -5.22 24.92
N GLY A 2 10.26 -4.72 25.24
CA GLY A 2 9.42 -3.98 24.29
C GLY A 2 10.05 -2.76 23.61
N PHE A 3 10.79 -1.92 24.35
CA PHE A 3 11.43 -0.73 23.76
C PHE A 3 12.45 -1.04 22.66
N ARG A 4 13.22 -2.13 22.81
CA ARG A 4 14.19 -2.57 21.78
C ARG A 4 13.48 -3.02 20.50
N VAL A 5 12.38 -3.75 20.65
CA VAL A 5 11.55 -4.19 19.52
C VAL A 5 10.93 -2.99 18.81
N LEU A 6 10.46 -1.99 19.57
CA LEU A 6 9.93 -0.75 19.00
C LEU A 6 10.97 0.00 18.18
N LEU A 7 12.18 0.21 18.73
CA LEU A 7 13.26 0.87 18.00
C LEU A 7 13.66 0.11 16.74
N TRP A 8 13.71 -1.22 16.82
CA TRP A 8 14.01 -2.06 15.66
C TRP A 8 12.91 -1.96 14.59
N LEU A 9 11.63 -1.94 14.99
CA LEU A 9 10.51 -1.78 14.05
C LEU A 9 10.53 -0.39 13.38
N VAL A 10 10.83 0.66 14.14
CA VAL A 10 10.98 2.01 13.60
C VAL A 10 12.15 2.07 12.64
N ASP A 11 13.30 1.48 12.98
CA ASP A 11 14.47 1.48 12.10
C ASP A 11 14.26 0.62 10.84
N LEU A 12 13.51 -0.49 10.96
CA LEU A 12 13.06 -1.27 9.80
C LEU A 12 12.14 -0.45 8.91
N HIS A 13 11.22 0.33 9.47
CA HIS A 13 10.27 1.11 8.69
C HIS A 13 10.90 2.36 8.04
N ASP A 14 11.66 3.13 8.82
CA ASP A 14 12.17 4.44 8.39
C ASP A 14 13.47 4.32 7.59
N ASN A 15 14.34 3.38 7.97
CA ASN A 15 15.68 3.23 7.42
C ASN A 15 15.92 1.88 6.74
N LEU A 16 14.93 0.98 6.70
CA LEU A 16 15.07 -0.40 6.19
C LEU A 16 16.33 -1.11 6.74
N LEU A 17 16.70 -0.83 8.00
CA LEU A 17 17.90 -1.33 8.67
C LEU A 17 19.25 -1.00 7.96
N SER A 18 19.26 -0.03 7.04
CA SER A 18 20.43 0.35 6.23
C SER A 18 20.75 1.85 6.26
N GLY A 19 20.27 2.53 7.31
CA GLY A 19 20.51 3.95 7.55
C GLY A 19 20.04 4.82 6.38
N LYS A 20 20.92 5.71 5.92
CA LYS A 20 20.60 6.69 4.86
C LYS A 20 20.13 6.05 3.55
N THR A 21 20.70 4.92 3.15
CA THR A 21 20.33 4.26 1.89
C THR A 21 18.93 3.69 1.96
N GLY A 22 18.58 3.04 3.07
CA GLY A 22 17.24 2.52 3.25
C GLY A 22 16.21 3.62 3.48
N HIS A 23 16.60 4.75 4.06
CA HIS A 23 15.74 5.93 4.12
C HIS A 23 15.36 6.45 2.73
N LEU A 24 16.34 6.54 1.82
CA LEU A 24 16.08 6.89 0.41
C LEU A 24 15.17 5.85 -0.26
N ALA A 25 15.45 4.57 -0.07
CA ALA A 25 14.63 3.49 -0.63
C ALA A 25 13.21 3.48 -0.05
N ASN A 26 13.02 3.84 1.22
CA ASN A 26 11.71 4.00 1.83
C ASN A 26 10.91 5.14 1.18
N GLY A 27 11.57 6.26 0.85
CA GLY A 27 10.98 7.35 0.06
C GLY A 27 10.53 6.89 -1.34
N VAL A 28 11.35 6.09 -2.03
CA VAL A 28 10.97 5.44 -3.30
C VAL A 28 9.77 4.51 -3.09
N GLY A 29 9.76 3.74 -2.00
CA GLY A 29 8.62 2.90 -1.60
C GLY A 29 7.33 3.71 -1.44
N GLY A 30 7.40 4.86 -0.77
CA GLY A 30 6.29 5.80 -0.65
C GLY A 30 5.77 6.29 -2.01
N ALA A 31 6.67 6.62 -2.93
CA ALA A 31 6.32 6.99 -4.31
C ALA A 31 5.65 5.84 -5.07
N CYS A 32 6.18 4.62 -4.95
CA CYS A 32 5.56 3.42 -5.53
C CYS A 32 4.15 3.17 -4.96
N VAL A 33 3.93 3.35 -3.65
CA VAL A 33 2.60 3.24 -3.03
C VAL A 33 1.65 4.31 -3.57
N ALA A 34 2.10 5.56 -3.67
CA ALA A 34 1.29 6.64 -4.24
C ALA A 34 0.90 6.35 -5.71
N LEU A 35 1.85 5.91 -6.52
CA LEU A 35 1.61 5.49 -7.91
C LEU A 35 0.67 4.28 -8.00
N MET A 36 0.82 3.32 -7.09
CA MET A 36 -0.08 2.17 -7.01
C MET A 36 -1.51 2.61 -6.72
N CYS A 37 -1.73 3.59 -5.84
CA CYS A 37 -3.05 4.17 -5.61
C CYS A 37 -3.62 4.83 -6.88
N LEU A 38 -2.80 5.62 -7.61
CA LEU A 38 -3.24 6.25 -8.86
C LEU A 38 -3.62 5.22 -9.93
N SER A 39 -2.78 4.20 -10.13
CA SER A 39 -3.08 3.09 -11.04
C SER A 39 -4.29 2.27 -10.58
N GLY A 40 -4.47 2.15 -9.26
CA GLY A 40 -5.60 1.50 -8.63
C GLY A 40 -6.92 2.15 -9.00
N ILE A 41 -7.00 3.48 -9.07
CA ILE A 41 -8.22 4.20 -9.53
C ILE A 41 -8.57 3.78 -10.95
N LEU A 42 -7.57 3.74 -11.84
CA LEU A 42 -7.75 3.40 -13.25
C LEU A 42 -8.22 1.95 -13.42
N ILE A 43 -7.56 1.01 -12.73
CA ILE A 43 -7.90 -0.43 -12.80
C ILE A 43 -9.22 -0.72 -12.09
N TRP A 44 -9.54 0.03 -11.02
CA TRP A 44 -10.74 -0.18 -10.22
C TRP A 44 -12.00 0.06 -11.03
N TRP A 45 -11.99 1.01 -11.97
CA TRP A 45 -13.16 1.40 -12.74
C TRP A 45 -13.76 0.21 -13.53
N PRO A 46 -14.89 -0.37 -13.08
CA PRO A 46 -15.45 -1.56 -13.69
C PRO A 46 -16.54 -1.23 -14.73
N GLY A 47 -16.73 0.06 -15.05
CA GLY A 47 -17.83 0.60 -15.84
C GLY A 47 -19.02 1.12 -15.00
N VAL A 48 -19.82 2.01 -15.60
CA VAL A 48 -20.96 2.72 -14.97
C VAL A 48 -22.09 1.79 -14.53
N ASP A 49 -22.18 0.59 -15.09
CA ASP A 49 -23.26 -0.36 -14.73
C ASP A 49 -22.91 -1.20 -13.49
N LYS A 50 -21.62 -1.36 -13.17
CA LYS A 50 -21.14 -2.32 -12.16
C LYS A 50 -20.39 -1.68 -11.00
N TRP A 51 -20.12 -0.37 -11.03
CA TRP A 51 -19.33 0.33 -10.00
C TRP A 51 -19.84 0.10 -8.58
N ARG A 52 -21.17 0.07 -8.37
CA ARG A 52 -21.76 -0.16 -7.04
C ARG A 52 -21.35 -1.50 -6.42
N ARG A 53 -21.17 -2.53 -7.25
CA ARG A 53 -20.74 -3.86 -6.78
C ARG A 53 -19.29 -3.85 -6.28
N SER A 54 -18.45 -2.99 -6.84
CA SER A 54 -17.05 -2.82 -6.44
C SER A 54 -16.86 -2.00 -5.16
N LEU A 55 -17.93 -1.41 -4.62
CA LEU A 55 -17.93 -0.63 -3.38
C LEU A 55 -18.37 -1.42 -2.14
N ILE A 56 -18.89 -2.63 -2.32
CA ILE A 56 -19.54 -3.39 -1.26
C ILE A 56 -18.90 -4.77 -1.13
N ILE A 57 -18.76 -5.25 0.10
CA ILE A 57 -18.29 -6.59 0.40
C ILE A 57 -19.47 -7.57 0.25
N ASP A 58 -19.29 -8.57 -0.62
CA ASP A 58 -20.30 -9.60 -0.86
C ASP A 58 -20.06 -10.82 0.06
N TRP A 59 -20.66 -10.78 1.25
CA TRP A 59 -20.50 -11.80 2.29
C TRP A 59 -21.08 -13.19 1.95
N LYS A 60 -21.96 -13.28 0.94
CA LYS A 60 -22.58 -14.55 0.51
C LYS A 60 -21.83 -15.20 -0.65
N ALA A 61 -20.77 -14.58 -1.14
CA ALA A 61 -20.02 -15.06 -2.28
C ALA A 61 -19.13 -16.27 -1.95
N ASN A 62 -18.77 -17.04 -2.98
CA ASN A 62 -17.71 -18.05 -2.84
C ASN A 62 -16.36 -17.38 -2.48
N PRO A 63 -15.40 -18.09 -1.87
CA PRO A 63 -14.16 -17.50 -1.35
C PRO A 63 -13.37 -16.66 -2.36
N ARG A 64 -13.34 -17.07 -3.64
CA ARG A 64 -12.64 -16.33 -4.70
C ARG A 64 -13.32 -15.00 -5.01
N SER A 65 -14.65 -15.00 -5.10
CA SER A 65 -15.45 -13.80 -5.35
C SER A 65 -15.53 -12.89 -4.12
N PHE A 66 -15.56 -13.47 -2.91
CA PHE A 66 -15.47 -12.73 -1.65
C PHE A 66 -14.13 -11.98 -1.53
N ASN A 67 -13.00 -12.66 -1.79
CA ASN A 67 -11.69 -12.02 -1.73
C ASN A 67 -11.54 -10.86 -2.75
N TRP A 68 -12.16 -11.00 -3.93
CA TRP A 68 -12.22 -9.92 -4.93
C TRP A 68 -13.06 -8.73 -4.45
N SER A 69 -14.27 -8.98 -3.95
CA SER A 69 -15.15 -7.90 -3.46
C SER A 69 -14.57 -7.20 -2.23
N LEU A 70 -13.94 -7.96 -1.33
CA LEU A 70 -13.22 -7.44 -0.17
C LEU A 70 -12.06 -6.52 -0.58
N HIS A 71 -11.15 -7.00 -1.45
CA HIS A 71 -10.01 -6.20 -1.91
C HIS A 71 -10.47 -4.93 -2.66
N SER A 72 -11.49 -5.07 -3.52
CA SER A 72 -12.05 -3.94 -4.26
C SER A 72 -12.65 -2.88 -3.33
N ALA A 73 -13.48 -3.29 -2.37
CA ALA A 73 -14.12 -2.37 -1.44
C ALA A 73 -13.09 -1.71 -0.51
N LEU A 74 -12.19 -2.48 0.08
CA LEU A 74 -11.12 -1.94 0.93
C LEU A 74 -10.24 -0.96 0.17
N GLY A 75 -9.82 -1.32 -1.06
CA GLY A 75 -8.95 -0.50 -1.89
C GLY A 75 -9.57 0.84 -2.23
N PHE A 76 -10.85 0.86 -2.58
CA PHE A 76 -11.58 2.09 -2.87
C PHE A 76 -11.77 2.97 -1.63
N TRP A 77 -12.32 2.41 -0.55
CA TRP A 77 -12.67 3.19 0.65
C TRP A 77 -11.47 3.70 1.43
N SER A 78 -10.31 3.04 1.29
CA SER A 78 -9.06 3.48 1.91
C SER A 78 -8.14 4.23 0.95
N LEU A 79 -8.56 4.48 -0.30
CA LEU A 79 -7.67 5.01 -1.33
C LEU A 79 -7.02 6.34 -0.95
N ALA A 80 -7.84 7.32 -0.55
CA ALA A 80 -7.34 8.64 -0.16
C ALA A 80 -6.41 8.55 1.06
N PHE A 81 -6.74 7.66 2.00
CA PHE A 81 -5.94 7.41 3.19
C PHE A 81 -4.55 6.83 2.84
N ILE A 82 -4.50 5.77 2.03
CA ILE A 82 -3.25 5.12 1.63
C ILE A 82 -2.44 6.04 0.71
N PHE A 83 -3.09 6.79 -0.17
CA PHE A 83 -2.42 7.77 -1.02
C PHE A 83 -1.74 8.85 -0.19
N MET A 84 -2.43 9.38 0.83
CA MET A 84 -1.84 10.33 1.77
C MET A 84 -0.65 9.73 2.56
N TRP A 85 -0.71 8.45 2.97
CA TRP A 85 0.44 7.75 3.55
C TRP A 85 1.61 7.59 2.59
N GLY A 86 1.35 7.33 1.30
CA GLY A 86 2.38 7.34 0.25
C GLY A 86 3.05 8.71 0.11
N ILE A 87 2.26 9.78 -0.05
CA ILE A 87 2.77 11.16 -0.18
C ILE A 87 3.53 11.61 1.06
N SER A 88 3.02 11.33 2.26
CA SER A 88 3.72 11.65 3.51
C SER A 88 5.02 10.87 3.68
N GLY A 89 5.09 9.60 3.24
CA GLY A 89 6.35 8.84 3.22
C GLY A 89 7.42 9.47 2.32
N ILE A 90 7.02 9.99 1.15
CA ILE A 90 7.91 10.77 0.27
C ILE A 90 8.39 12.04 0.98
N TYR A 91 7.46 12.81 1.57
CA TYR A 91 7.79 14.05 2.29
C TYR A 91 8.75 13.81 3.46
N LEU A 92 8.51 12.78 4.27
CA LEU A 92 9.36 12.46 5.41
C LEU A 92 10.76 11.98 4.98
N SER A 93 10.89 11.42 3.77
CA SER A 93 12.18 10.99 3.21
C SER A 93 12.92 12.13 2.50
N TRP A 94 12.17 13.02 1.83
CA TRP A 94 12.67 14.17 1.08
C TRP A 94 11.80 15.40 1.35
N PRO A 95 12.07 16.15 2.42
CA PRO A 95 11.28 17.33 2.76
C PRO A 95 11.59 18.55 1.87
N SER A 96 12.83 18.68 1.35
CA SER A 96 13.26 19.86 0.58
C SER A 96 12.32 20.16 -0.60
N PRO A 97 12.01 19.22 -1.51
CA PRO A 97 11.14 19.52 -2.65
C PRO A 97 9.74 20.01 -2.27
N PHE A 98 9.23 19.60 -1.11
CA PHE A 98 7.92 20.05 -0.60
C PHE A 98 8.02 21.45 0.00
N ASN A 99 9.06 21.71 0.78
CA ASN A 99 9.31 23.03 1.36
C ASN A 99 9.57 24.05 0.26
N ASP A 100 10.43 23.72 -0.72
CA ASP A 100 10.73 24.58 -1.87
C ASP A 100 9.46 24.91 -2.69
N LEU A 101 8.54 23.94 -2.82
CA LEU A 101 7.25 24.14 -3.46
C LEU A 101 6.34 25.07 -2.65
N VAL A 102 6.29 24.91 -1.33
CA VAL A 102 5.54 25.81 -0.44
C VAL A 102 6.09 27.23 -0.54
N ASP A 103 7.41 27.38 -0.52
CA ASP A 103 8.11 28.66 -0.57
C ASP A 103 7.90 29.38 -1.91
N TYR A 104 7.72 28.62 -2.99
CA TYR A 104 7.36 29.17 -4.30
C TYR A 104 5.95 29.77 -4.33
N PHE A 105 4.98 29.17 -3.63
CA PHE A 105 3.59 29.65 -3.62
C PHE A 105 3.29 30.64 -2.48
N ASP A 106 4.04 30.59 -1.38
CA ASP A 106 3.82 31.38 -0.17
C ASP A 106 5.15 32.03 0.27
N THR A 107 5.47 33.19 -0.32
CA THR A 107 6.71 33.92 -0.01
C THR A 107 6.70 34.44 1.44
N PRO A 108 7.83 34.42 2.17
CA PRO A 108 7.84 34.73 3.60
C PRO A 108 7.56 36.21 3.84
N GLN A 109 6.33 36.57 4.18
CA GLN A 109 5.95 37.97 4.43
C GLN A 109 5.48 38.25 5.86
N SER A 110 5.37 37.25 6.76
CA SER A 110 4.97 37.48 8.15
C SER A 110 5.54 36.47 9.16
N ARG A 111 5.42 36.81 10.44
CA ARG A 111 5.88 36.07 11.63
C ARG A 111 5.00 34.86 11.98
N ASP A 112 3.99 34.58 11.16
CA ASP A 112 2.99 33.53 11.36
C ASP A 112 3.33 32.28 10.54
N LEU A 113 2.78 31.13 10.94
CA LEU A 113 2.96 29.86 10.23
C LEU A 113 2.28 29.91 8.85
N ARG A 114 3.07 29.69 7.79
CA ARG A 114 2.61 29.66 6.39
C ARG A 114 1.45 28.68 6.22
N PHE A 115 0.55 28.91 5.27
CA PHE A 115 -0.52 27.95 5.02
C PHE A 115 0.05 26.59 4.60
N GLY A 116 1.08 26.60 3.75
CA GLY A 116 1.79 25.38 3.33
C GLY A 116 2.46 24.64 4.49
N ASP A 117 3.11 25.36 5.41
CA ASP A 117 3.72 24.77 6.60
C ASP A 117 2.68 24.08 7.48
N GLN A 118 1.49 24.67 7.63
CA GLN A 118 0.39 24.06 8.36
C GLN A 118 -0.08 22.77 7.68
N VAL A 119 -0.19 22.76 6.34
CA VAL A 119 -0.56 21.57 5.57
C VAL A 119 0.48 20.46 5.75
N LEU A 120 1.78 20.77 5.63
CA LEU A 120 2.86 19.78 5.83
C LEU A 120 2.91 19.27 7.28
N ALA A 121 2.65 20.13 8.27
CA ALA A 121 2.56 19.74 9.67
C ALA A 121 1.37 18.79 9.92
N TRP A 122 0.21 19.07 9.31
CA TRP A 122 -0.94 18.16 9.37
C TRP A 122 -0.67 16.84 8.66
N LEU A 123 0.00 16.87 7.51
CA LEU A 123 0.40 15.67 6.78
C LEU A 123 1.28 14.75 7.64
N ALA A 124 2.31 15.31 8.29
CA ALA A 124 3.16 14.56 9.21
C ALA A 124 2.38 14.06 10.44
N ARG A 125 1.50 14.89 11.01
CA ARG A 125 0.66 14.51 12.15
C ARG A 125 -0.25 13.33 11.83
N LEU A 126 -0.88 13.37 10.66
CA LEU A 126 -1.73 12.30 10.15
C LEU A 126 -0.88 11.05 9.92
N HIS A 127 0.26 11.13 9.22
CA HIS A 127 1.14 9.97 9.01
C HIS A 127 1.41 9.18 10.30
N PHE A 128 1.84 9.88 11.36
CA PHE A 128 2.13 9.26 12.66
C PHE A 128 0.88 8.94 13.52
N GLY A 129 -0.33 9.30 13.07
CA GLY A 129 -1.55 9.11 13.86
C GLY A 129 -1.54 9.89 15.18
N ARG A 130 -0.87 11.04 15.24
CA ARG A 130 -0.66 11.81 16.48
C ARG A 130 -1.90 12.63 16.84
N PHE A 131 -2.95 11.94 17.26
CA PHE A 131 -4.20 12.54 17.74
C PHE A 131 -4.21 12.73 19.26
N PRO A 132 -4.91 13.75 19.76
CA PRO A 132 -5.06 13.96 21.20
C PRO A 132 -5.99 12.93 21.86
N SER A 133 -6.99 12.42 21.14
CA SER A 133 -8.02 11.54 21.70
C SER A 133 -7.76 10.05 21.42
N LEU A 134 -8.11 9.18 22.38
CA LEU A 134 -8.00 7.73 22.22
C LEU A 134 -8.91 7.15 21.12
N PRO A 135 -10.18 7.58 20.98
CA PRO A 135 -11.04 7.05 19.92
C PRO A 135 -10.46 7.25 18.52
N LEU A 136 -9.87 8.43 18.25
CA LEU A 136 -9.22 8.69 16.96
C LEU A 136 -8.01 7.80 16.74
N LYS A 137 -7.21 7.53 17.77
CA LYS A 137 -6.08 6.59 17.68
C LYS A 137 -6.55 5.18 17.34
N LEU A 138 -7.63 4.70 17.97
CA LEU A 138 -8.19 3.37 17.67
C LEU A 138 -8.66 3.28 16.22
N VAL A 139 -9.40 4.28 15.74
CA VAL A 139 -9.82 4.38 14.33
C VAL A 139 -8.59 4.38 13.42
N TRP A 140 -7.57 5.19 13.73
CA TRP A 140 -6.35 5.27 12.95
C TRP A 140 -5.60 3.93 12.87
N THR A 141 -5.52 3.20 13.99
CA THR A 141 -4.93 1.86 14.02
C THR A 141 -5.67 0.89 13.10
N PHE A 142 -7.00 0.91 13.07
CA PHE A 142 -7.77 0.08 12.13
C PHE A 142 -7.45 0.41 10.67
N PHE A 143 -7.40 1.69 10.33
CA PHE A 143 -6.99 2.12 8.99
C PHE A 143 -5.55 1.69 8.66
N GLY A 144 -4.63 1.72 9.64
CA GLY A 144 -3.26 1.23 9.47
C GLY A 144 -3.14 -0.27 9.18
N LEU A 145 -4.16 -1.07 9.51
CA LEU A 145 -4.22 -2.49 9.15
C LEU A 145 -4.74 -2.74 7.73
N VAL A 146 -5.38 -1.75 7.09
CA VAL A 146 -5.96 -1.90 5.75
C VAL A 146 -4.90 -2.17 4.67
N PRO A 147 -3.74 -1.50 4.61
CA PRO A 147 -2.68 -1.85 3.67
C PRO A 147 -2.22 -3.31 3.78
N VAL A 148 -2.14 -3.84 5.01
CA VAL A 148 -1.79 -5.25 5.26
C VAL A 148 -2.87 -6.18 4.73
N ALA A 149 -4.15 -5.86 4.99
CA ALA A 149 -5.27 -6.63 4.44
C ALA A 149 -5.29 -6.60 2.90
N LEU A 150 -5.02 -5.46 2.28
CA LEU A 150 -4.92 -5.32 0.83
C LEU A 150 -3.75 -6.12 0.24
N LEU A 151 -2.59 -6.12 0.90
CA LEU A 151 -1.45 -6.95 0.51
C LEU A 151 -1.81 -8.44 0.55
N VAL A 152 -2.37 -8.91 1.66
CA VAL A 152 -2.77 -10.32 1.83
C VAL A 152 -3.80 -10.73 0.78
N THR A 153 -4.89 -9.97 0.65
CA THR A 153 -5.95 -10.26 -0.33
C THR A 153 -5.42 -10.19 -1.77
N GLY A 154 -4.51 -9.25 -2.08
CA GLY A 154 -3.83 -9.11 -3.37
C GLY A 154 -2.95 -10.32 -3.71
N VAL A 155 -2.11 -10.75 -2.79
CA VAL A 155 -1.25 -11.94 -2.93
C VAL A 155 -2.11 -13.19 -3.14
N VAL A 156 -3.20 -13.34 -2.39
CA VAL A 156 -4.14 -14.46 -2.57
C VAL A 156 -4.76 -14.45 -3.98
N MET A 157 -5.12 -13.28 -4.52
CA MET A 157 -5.62 -13.18 -5.90
C MET A 157 -4.55 -13.55 -6.93
N TRP A 158 -3.34 -13.03 -6.77
CA TRP A 158 -2.22 -13.31 -7.67
C TRP A 158 -1.87 -14.80 -7.67
N TRP A 159 -1.81 -15.43 -6.49
CA TRP A 159 -1.58 -16.86 -6.35
C TRP A 159 -2.65 -17.67 -7.09
N ASN A 160 -3.93 -17.35 -6.86
CA ASN A 160 -5.04 -18.10 -7.43
C ASN A 160 -5.22 -17.89 -8.94
N ARG A 161 -4.86 -16.71 -9.46
CA ARG A 161 -5.07 -16.34 -10.87
C ARG A 161 -3.86 -16.56 -11.76
N VAL A 162 -2.65 -16.41 -11.23
CA VAL A 162 -1.40 -16.39 -12.02
C VAL A 162 -0.50 -17.54 -11.63
N LEU A 163 0.00 -17.56 -10.39
CA LEU A 163 1.09 -18.46 -10.00
C LEU A 163 0.65 -19.93 -9.92
N GLY A 164 -0.52 -20.20 -9.33
CA GLY A 164 -1.06 -21.56 -9.22
C GLY A 164 -1.33 -22.21 -10.58
N PRO A 165 -2.07 -21.55 -11.50
CA PRO A 165 -2.25 -22.05 -12.86
C PRO A 165 -0.94 -22.24 -13.63
N TRP A 166 0.00 -21.29 -13.54
CA TRP A 166 1.32 -21.41 -14.16
C TRP A 166 2.08 -22.62 -13.65
N TYR A 167 2.18 -22.79 -12.33
CA TYR A 167 2.90 -23.90 -11.71
C TYR A 167 2.35 -25.26 -12.11
N ARG A 168 1.01 -25.42 -12.10
CA ARG A 168 0.35 -26.66 -12.53
C ARG A 168 0.66 -27.02 -13.99
N ARG A 169 0.72 -26.02 -14.88
CA ARG A 169 1.06 -26.22 -16.30
C ARG A 169 2.51 -26.68 -16.46
N THR A 170 3.45 -25.99 -15.81
CA THR A 170 4.88 -26.33 -15.89
C THR A 170 5.18 -27.74 -15.35
N ILE A 171 4.52 -28.17 -14.28
CA ILE A 171 4.68 -29.54 -13.76
C ILE A 171 4.09 -30.57 -14.74
N ALA A 172 2.91 -30.30 -15.31
CA ALA A 172 2.30 -31.19 -16.30
C ALA A 172 3.18 -31.34 -17.55
N GLU A 173 3.77 -30.25 -18.04
CA GLU A 173 4.72 -30.24 -19.16
C GLU A 173 5.98 -31.07 -18.85
N LYS A 174 6.59 -30.88 -17.67
CA LYS A 174 7.75 -31.69 -17.24
C LYS A 174 7.43 -33.18 -17.15
N HIS A 175 6.24 -33.52 -16.64
CA HIS A 175 5.79 -34.92 -16.55
C HIS A 175 5.60 -35.55 -17.93
N GLN A 176 5.02 -34.81 -18.89
CA GLN A 176 4.86 -35.26 -20.27
C GLN A 176 6.20 -35.46 -20.98
N LEU A 177 7.16 -34.53 -20.81
CA LEU A 177 8.51 -34.66 -21.35
C LEU A 177 9.24 -35.89 -20.79
N HIS A 178 9.08 -36.20 -19.51
CA HIS A 178 9.68 -37.38 -18.90
C HIS A 178 9.10 -38.68 -19.49
N ILE A 179 7.78 -38.75 -19.69
CA ILE A 179 7.13 -39.91 -20.34
C ILE A 179 7.66 -40.11 -21.77
N GLN A 180 7.84 -39.04 -22.55
CA GLN A 180 8.32 -39.12 -23.93
C GLN A 180 9.80 -39.52 -24.05
N THR A 181 10.61 -39.20 -23.05
CA THR A 181 12.07 -39.43 -23.08
C THR A 181 12.49 -40.71 -22.35
N THR A 182 11.57 -41.40 -21.67
CA THR A 182 11.85 -42.68 -21.02
C THR A 182 11.91 -43.78 -22.08
N PRO A 183 13.05 -44.49 -22.27
CA PRO A 183 13.16 -45.58 -23.23
C PRO A 183 12.18 -46.69 -22.85
N GLN A 184 11.38 -47.19 -23.80
CA GLN A 184 10.62 -48.42 -23.58
C GLN A 184 11.62 -49.57 -23.43
N SER A 185 11.84 -50.02 -22.19
CA SER A 185 12.53 -51.27 -21.94
C SER A 185 11.70 -52.41 -22.53
N ARG A 186 12.25 -53.04 -23.56
CA ARG A 186 11.78 -54.33 -24.08
C ARG A 186 12.39 -55.46 -23.29
#